data_AF-X1VX57-F1
#
_entry.id   AF-X1VX57-F1
#
_cell.length_a   1.000
_cell.length_b   1.000
_cell.length_c   1.000
_cell.angle_alpha   90.00
_cell.angle_beta   90.00
_cell.angle_gamma   90.00
#
_symmetry.space_group_name_H-M   'P 1'
#
loop_
_entity.id
_entity.type
_entity.pdbx_description
1 polymer ?
#
loop_
_entity_poly.entity_id
_entity_poly.type
_entity_poly.pdbx_seq_one_letter_code
_entity_poly.pdbx_strand_id
1 'polypeptide(L)' 'AENPEELLQQKIKEYREEFANPYKAAANLHVDDVIDPAETRPRLIEALEMTINKVESRLQKKHGIMPT' A
#
# COMPACT_ATOMS: atom_id res chain seq x y z
N ALA A 1 -32.36 -5.48 -15.11
CA ALA A 1 -31.87 -4.11 -15.30
C ALA A 1 -31.96 -3.80 -16.78
N GLU A 2 -32.54 -2.66 -17.16
CA GLU A 2 -32.86 -2.35 -18.56
C GLU A 2 -31.61 -2.15 -19.44
N ASN A 3 -30.42 -2.02 -18.83
CA ASN A 3 -29.14 -2.03 -19.56
C ASN A 3 -27.98 -2.60 -18.69
N PRO A 4 -27.62 -3.89 -18.83
CA PRO A 4 -26.60 -4.55 -18.00
C PRO A 4 -25.20 -3.94 -18.09
N GLU A 5 -24.82 -3.41 -19.25
CA GLU A 5 -23.48 -2.83 -19.49
C GLU A 5 -23.30 -1.51 -18.76
N GLU A 6 -24.30 -0.64 -18.76
CA GLU A 6 -24.26 0.61 -17.98
C GLU A 6 -24.19 0.33 -16.48
N LEU A 7 -24.92 -0.67 -16.00
CA LEU A 7 -24.87 -1.07 -14.59
C LEU A 7 -23.49 -1.61 -14.20
N LEU A 8 -22.84 -2.38 -15.09
CA LEU A 8 -21.47 -2.84 -14.87
C LEU A 8 -20.50 -1.66 -14.77
N GLN A 9 -20.57 -0.68 -15.68
CA GLN A 9 -19.69 0.49 -15.66
C GLN A 9 -19.90 1.33 -14.40
N GLN A 10 -21.15 1.51 -13.97
CA GLN A 10 -21.47 2.18 -12.71
C GLN A 10 -20.84 1.46 -11.51
N LYS A 11 -20.99 0.14 -11.42
CA LYS A 11 -20.41 -0.66 -10.32
C LYS A 11 -18.88 -0.66 -10.32
N ILE A 12 -18.23 -0.69 -11.49
CA ILE A 12 -16.77 -0.56 -11.60
C ILE A 12 -16.30 0.80 -11.07
N LYS A 13 -17.02 1.87 -11.44
CA LYS A 13 -16.70 3.22 -10.99
C LYS A 13 -16.85 3.35 -9.48
N GLU A 14 -17.99 2.92 -8.93
CA GLU A 14 -18.24 2.88 -7.48
C GLU A 14 -17.13 2.12 -6.75
N TYR A 15 -16.77 0.93 -7.23
CA TYR A 15 -15.71 0.13 -6.60
C TYR A 15 -14.35 0.85 -6.61
N ARG A 16 -14.01 1.52 -7.71
CA ARG A 16 -12.74 2.28 -7.80
C ARG A 16 -12.72 3.47 -6.86
N GLU A 17 -13.83 4.19 -6.77
CA GLU A 17 -13.96 5.36 -5.90
C GLU A 17 -13.96 4.97 -4.42
N GLU A 18 -14.56 3.85 -4.05
CA GLU A 18 -14.68 3.44 -2.65
C GLU A 18 -13.47 2.65 -2.13
N PHE A 19 -12.93 1.75 -2.96
CA PHE A 19 -11.91 0.79 -2.53
C PHE A 19 -10.56 0.96 -3.20
N ALA A 20 -10.51 1.29 -4.49
CA ALA A 20 -9.26 1.36 -5.26
C ALA A 20 -8.62 2.77 -5.26
N ASN A 21 -8.89 3.57 -4.23
CA ASN A 21 -8.25 4.86 -4.02
C ASN A 21 -7.11 4.73 -2.97
N PRO A 22 -6.03 5.52 -3.09
CA PRO A 22 -4.89 5.44 -2.16
C PRO A 22 -5.24 5.93 -0.75
N TYR A 23 -6.24 6.81 -0.61
CA TYR A 23 -6.65 7.40 0.66
C TYR A 23 -7.30 6.39 1.60
N LYS A 24 -7.98 5.37 1.07
CA LYS A 24 -8.57 4.29 1.87
C LYS A 24 -7.48 3.44 2.53
N ALA A 25 -6.37 3.20 1.82
CA ALA A 25 -5.21 2.50 2.36
C ALA A 25 -4.49 3.33 3.43
N ALA A 26 -4.35 4.64 3.21
CA ALA A 26 -3.80 5.56 4.19
C ALA A 26 -4.68 5.67 5.46
N ALA A 27 -6.00 5.74 5.31
CA ALA A 27 -6.94 5.77 6.44
C ALA A 27 -6.87 4.50 7.32
N ASN A 28 -6.52 3.37 6.72
CA ASN A 28 -6.34 2.09 7.42
C ASN A 28 -4.91 1.87 7.92
N LEU A 29 -4.02 2.86 7.80
CA LEU A 29 -2.60 2.78 8.19
C LEU A 29 -1.84 1.64 7.48
N HIS A 30 -2.29 1.22 6.29
CA HIS A 30 -1.54 0.28 5.44
C HIS A 30 -0.42 0.99 4.68
N VAL A 31 -0.58 2.29 4.45
CA VAL A 31 0.38 3.18 3.79
C VAL A 31 0.58 4.39 4.69
N ASP A 32 1.83 4.83 4.84
CA ASP A 32 2.17 5.95 5.73
C ASP A 32 1.69 7.31 5.19
N ASP A 33 1.82 7.57 3.89
CA ASP A 33 1.45 8.85 3.27
C ASP A 33 1.10 8.69 1.77
N VAL A 34 0.30 9.63 1.24
CA VAL A 34 0.01 9.77 -0.20
C VAL A 34 0.74 11.01 -0.70
N ILE A 35 1.85 10.81 -1.41
CA ILE A 35 2.79 11.87 -1.79
C ILE A 35 2.64 12.28 -3.27
N ASP A 36 3.13 13.47 -3.60
CA ASP A 36 3.36 13.87 -5.00
C ASP A 36 4.48 12.98 -5.59
N PRO A 37 4.31 12.43 -6.82
CA PRO A 37 5.35 11.67 -7.49
C PRO A 37 6.73 12.35 -7.51
N ALA A 38 6.79 13.68 -7.59
CA ALA A 38 8.04 14.44 -7.57
C ALA A 38 8.77 14.37 -6.21
N GLU A 39 8.06 14.15 -5.11
CA GLU A 39 8.61 14.05 -3.75
C GLU A 39 9.15 12.65 -3.42
N THR A 40 8.96 11.66 -4.31
CA THR A 40 9.37 10.28 -4.05
C THR A 40 10.85 10.17 -3.63
N ARG A 41 11.75 10.88 -4.30
CA ARG A 41 13.19 10.82 -4.00
C ARG A 41 13.55 11.36 -2.62
N PRO A 42 13.19 12.60 -2.23
CA PRO A 42 13.50 13.09 -0.88
C PRO A 42 12.87 12.23 0.21
N ARG A 43 11.62 11.76 0.02
CA ARG A 43 10.96 10.87 1.00
C ARG A 43 11.70 9.54 1.21
N LEU A 44 12.24 8.95 0.14
CA LEU A 44 13.07 7.75 0.25
C LEU A 44 14.38 8.01 1.00
N ILE A 45 15.02 9.16 0.79
CA ILE A 45 16.25 9.53 1.50
C ILE A 45 15.98 9.63 2.99
N GLU A 46 14.93 10.36 3.39
CA GLU A 46 14.52 10.51 4.80
C GLU A 46 14.23 9.16 5.46
N ALA A 47 13.47 8.29 4.77
CA ALA A 47 13.13 6.96 5.29
C ALA A 47 14.37 6.07 5.50
N LEU A 48 15.35 6.13 4.59
CA LEU A 48 16.59 5.39 4.69
C LEU A 48 17.50 5.94 5.79
N GLU A 49 17.62 7.27 5.91
CA GLU A 49 18.36 7.92 6.99
C GLU A 49 17.79 7.57 8.36
N MET A 50 16.47 7.58 8.51
CA MET A 50 15.78 7.19 9.75
C MET A 50 16.05 5.72 10.10
N THR A 51 16.12 4.83 9.12
CA THR A 51 16.22 3.37 9.33
C THR A 51 17.65 2.84 9.32
N ILE A 52 18.66 3.70 9.10
CA ILE A 52 20.05 3.28 8.92
C ILE A 52 20.62 2.46 10.08
N ASN A 53 20.18 2.74 11.31
CA ASN A 53 20.63 2.07 12.52
C ASN A 53 19.59 1.08 13.09
N LYS A 54 18.57 0.71 12.32
CA LYS A 54 17.50 -0.18 12.78
C LYS A 54 18.04 -1.60 13.01
N VAL A 55 17.96 -2.07 14.25
CA VAL A 55 18.30 -3.46 14.63
C VAL A 55 17.02 -4.19 15.04
N GLU A 56 16.77 -5.36 14.46
CA GLU A 56 15.62 -6.21 14.76
C GLU A 56 16.07 -7.60 15.20
N SER A 57 15.66 -8.03 16.39
CA SER A 57 15.91 -9.39 16.89
C SER A 57 14.88 -10.36 16.35
N ARG A 58 15.31 -11.56 15.95
CA ARG A 58 14.43 -12.66 15.53
C ARG A 58 14.59 -13.86 16.47
N LEU A 59 13.59 -14.73 16.52
CA LEU A 59 13.64 -15.96 17.32
C LEU A 59 14.84 -16.83 16.90
N GLN A 60 15.58 -17.34 17.89
CA GLN A 60 16.71 -18.24 17.67
C GLN A 60 16.24 -19.56 17.03
N LYS A 61 16.74 -19.84 15.82
CA LYS A 61 16.49 -21.08 15.08
C LYS A 61 17.68 -21.36 14.16
N LYS A 62 17.89 -22.63 13.78
CA LYS A 62 18.95 -23.00 12.82
C LYS A 62 18.73 -22.37 11.44
N HIS A 63 17.48 -22.41 10.95
CA HIS A 63 17.01 -21.77 9.72
C HIS A 63 15.48 -21.76 9.70
N GLY A 64 14.88 -21.02 8.77
CA GLY A 64 13.44 -21.09 8.50
C GLY A 64 13.04 -22.33 7.67
N ILE A 65 11.75 -22.49 7.43
CA ILE A 65 11.18 -23.43 6.45
C ILE A 65 10.40 -22.57 5.45
N MET A 66 11.09 -22.10 4.41
CA MET A 66 10.43 -21.40 3.31
C MET A 66 9.74 -22.46 2.43
N PRO A 67 8.48 -22.25 2.00
CA PRO A 67 7.86 -23.11 1.00
C PRO A 67 8.70 -23.07 -0.29
N THR A 68 9.09 -24.25 -0.78
CA THR A 68 9.66 -24.43 -2.13
C THR A 68 8.56 -24.50 -3.17
#